data_AF-A0A1C4UXC5-F1
#
_entry.id   AF-A0A1C4UXC5-F1
#
_cell.length_a   1.000
_cell.length_b   1.000
_cell.length_c   1.000
_cell.angle_alpha   90.00
_cell.angle_beta   90.00
_cell.angle_gamma   90.00
#
_symmetry.space_group_name_H-M   'P 1'
#
loop_
_entity.id
_entity.type
_entity.pdbx_description
1 polymer ?
#
loop_
_entity_poly.entity_id
_entity_poly.type
_entity_poly.pdbx_seq_one_letter_code
_entity_poly.pdbx_strand_id
1 'polypeptide(L)'
;MIDPSADRAVFRQLADLLRDRITSGDLAPGASLPSELRLAQEYGLSRTSVRQAVALLRSEGLVIVEPPRGTFVRADEPTETVALLKGDTATARMPTPAERRELEIGEGIPVIVIFRADGSRELYAADRIRVGR
;
A
#
# COMPACT_ATOMS: atom_id res chain seq x y z
N MET A 1 -6.45 10.97 -17.71
CA MET A 1 -6.47 12.44 -17.91
C MET A 1 -7.11 13.06 -16.68
N ILE A 2 -6.53 14.11 -16.11
CA ILE A 2 -7.07 14.78 -14.91
C ILE A 2 -7.96 15.93 -15.38
N ASP A 3 -9.19 15.97 -14.88
CA ASP A 3 -10.20 16.98 -15.18
C ASP A 3 -10.59 17.73 -13.90
N PRO A 4 -10.12 18.98 -13.71
CA PRO A 4 -10.49 19.80 -12.56
C PRO A 4 -11.96 20.20 -12.49
N SER A 5 -12.72 20.07 -13.58
CA SER A 5 -14.14 20.43 -13.66
C SER A 5 -15.09 19.27 -13.34
N ALA A 6 -14.58 18.05 -13.25
CA ALA A 6 -15.36 16.87 -12.89
C ALA A 6 -15.75 16.89 -11.40
N ASP A 7 -16.86 16.23 -11.06
CA ASP A 7 -17.37 16.12 -9.68
C ASP A 7 -16.40 15.41 -8.71
N ARG A 8 -15.39 14.73 -9.25
CA ARG A 8 -14.39 14.01 -8.47
C ARG A 8 -13.19 14.89 -8.15
N ALA A 9 -12.84 14.97 -6.86
CA ALA A 9 -11.67 15.72 -6.40
C ALA A 9 -10.37 15.35 -7.16
N VAL A 10 -9.64 16.37 -7.62
CA VAL A 10 -8.43 16.24 -8.45
C VAL A 10 -7.34 15.34 -7.84
N PHE A 11 -7.18 15.35 -6.51
CA PHE A 11 -6.19 14.49 -5.86
C PHE A 11 -6.52 13.00 -6.03
N ARG A 12 -7.80 12.63 -6.08
CA ARG A 12 -8.23 11.24 -6.31
C ARG A 12 -7.98 10.84 -7.76
N GLN A 13 -8.14 11.76 -8.70
CA GLN A 13 -7.84 11.51 -10.11
C GLN A 13 -6.33 11.29 -10.32
N LEU A 14 -5.49 12.10 -9.67
CA LEU A 14 -4.04 11.88 -9.69
C LEU A 14 -3.66 10.55 -9.02
N ALA A 15 -4.27 10.22 -7.88
CA ALA A 15 -4.01 8.96 -7.20
C ALA A 15 -4.38 7.76 -8.10
N ASP A 16 -5.52 7.80 -8.79
CA ASP A 16 -5.90 6.77 -9.74
C ASP A 16 -4.88 6.62 -10.87
N LEU A 17 -4.48 7.74 -11.49
CA LEU A 17 -3.50 7.71 -12.57
C LEU A 17 -2.17 7.08 -12.11
N LEU A 18 -1.68 7.47 -10.93
CA LEU A 18 -0.46 6.91 -10.38
C LEU A 18 -0.62 5.44 -9.98
N ARG A 19 -1.78 5.05 -9.43
CA ARG A 19 -2.11 3.65 -9.12
C ARG A 19 -2.12 2.78 -10.37
N ASP A 20 -2.69 3.26 -11.45
CA ASP A 20 -2.70 2.56 -12.74
C ASP A 20 -1.27 2.36 -13.26
N ARG A 21 -0.42 3.37 -13.13
CA ARG A 21 1.02 3.27 -13.50
C ARG A 21 1.80 2.29 -12.62
N ILE A 22 1.49 2.22 -11.32
CA ILE A 22 2.12 1.24 -10.41
C ILE A 22 1.66 -0.17 -10.77
N THR A 23 0.36 -0.39 -10.90
CA THR A 23 -0.23 -1.72 -11.13
C THR A 23 0.06 -2.28 -12.52
N SER A 24 0.24 -1.41 -13.52
CA SER A 24 0.69 -1.81 -14.87
C SER A 24 2.20 -2.07 -14.96
N GLY A 25 2.99 -1.62 -13.99
CA GLY A 25 4.45 -1.75 -13.97
C GLY A 25 5.21 -0.60 -14.62
N ASP A 26 4.53 0.42 -15.17
CA ASP A 26 5.17 1.66 -15.66
C ASP A 26 5.97 2.37 -14.56
N LEU A 27 5.50 2.26 -13.32
CA LEU A 27 6.24 2.59 -12.10
C LEU A 27 6.56 1.28 -11.38
N ALA A 28 7.76 0.76 -11.63
CA ALA A 28 8.19 -0.52 -11.07
C ALA A 28 8.27 -0.52 -9.53
N PRO A 29 8.08 -1.68 -8.87
CA PRO A 29 8.33 -1.83 -7.43
C PRO A 29 9.73 -1.31 -7.04
N GLY A 30 9.81 -0.54 -5.95
CA GLY A 30 11.04 0.10 -5.48
C GLY A 30 11.47 1.35 -6.26
N ALA A 31 10.80 1.70 -7.37
CA ALA A 31 11.11 2.91 -8.12
C ALA A 31 10.75 4.17 -7.32
N SER A 32 11.55 5.22 -7.46
CA SER A 32 11.25 6.53 -6.86
C SER A 32 10.10 7.21 -7.62
N LEU A 33 9.10 7.70 -6.88
CA LEU A 33 8.12 8.62 -7.43
C LEU A 33 8.78 9.99 -7.68
N PRO A 34 8.39 10.71 -8.75
CA PRO A 34 8.79 12.11 -8.90
C PRO A 34 8.40 12.92 -7.66
N SER A 35 9.20 13.93 -7.31
CA SER A 35 8.92 14.78 -6.15
C SER A 35 7.55 15.46 -6.27
N GLU A 36 6.93 15.80 -5.12
CA GLU A 36 5.62 16.49 -5.13
C GLU A 36 5.63 17.76 -5.98
N LEU A 37 6.77 18.47 -6.00
CA LEU A 37 6.96 19.66 -6.84
C LEU A 37 6.95 19.32 -8.33
N ARG A 38 7.64 18.26 -8.74
CA ARG A 38 7.63 17.82 -10.14
C ARG A 38 6.26 17.33 -10.57
N LEU A 39 5.59 16.52 -9.75
CA LEU A 39 4.22 16.07 -10.04
C LEU A 39 3.25 17.25 -10.15
N ALA A 40 3.38 18.26 -9.29
CA ALA A 40 2.58 19.48 -9.37
C ALA A 40 2.78 20.21 -10.72
N GLN A 41 4.03 20.31 -11.18
CA GLN A 41 4.37 20.93 -12.46
C GLN A 41 3.89 20.09 -13.65
N GLU A 42 4.11 18.77 -13.63
CA GLU A 42 3.76 17.85 -14.72
C GLU A 42 2.25 17.78 -14.96
N TYR A 43 1.45 17.75 -13.88
CA TYR A 43 0.00 17.60 -13.97
C TYR A 43 -0.76 18.93 -13.82
N GLY A 44 -0.06 20.06 -13.67
CA GLY A 44 -0.69 21.38 -13.49
C GLY A 44 -1.53 21.50 -12.21
N LEU A 45 -1.10 20.85 -11.13
CA LEU A 45 -1.84 20.75 -9.86
C LEU A 45 -1.16 21.53 -8.73
N SER A 46 -1.94 21.84 -7.68
CA SER A 46 -1.36 22.37 -6.45
C SER A 46 -0.53 21.31 -5.73
N ARG A 47 0.55 21.74 -5.05
CA ARG A 47 1.35 20.84 -4.17
C ARG A 47 0.50 20.16 -3.10
N THR A 48 -0.53 20.86 -2.58
CA THR A 48 -1.46 20.30 -1.59
C THR A 48 -2.24 19.11 -2.18
N SER A 49 -2.75 19.25 -3.40
CA SER A 49 -3.48 18.17 -4.09
C SER A 49 -2.58 16.99 -4.39
N VAL A 50 -1.34 17.23 -4.81
CA VAL A 50 -0.34 16.17 -5.03
C VAL A 50 -0.03 15.45 -3.72
N ARG A 51 0.24 16.19 -2.65
CA ARG A 51 0.49 15.60 -1.32
C ARG A 51 -0.69 14.76 -0.83
N GLN A 52 -1.93 15.18 -1.08
CA GLN A 52 -3.13 14.39 -0.78
C GLN A 52 -3.21 13.10 -1.60
N ALA A 53 -2.85 13.15 -2.89
CA ALA A 53 -2.79 11.97 -3.73
C ALA A 53 -1.74 10.96 -3.26
N VAL A 54 -0.53 11.44 -2.94
CA VAL A 54 0.55 10.59 -2.41
C VAL A 54 0.17 10.00 -1.04
N ALA A 55 -0.46 10.80 -0.16
CA ALA A 55 -0.95 10.31 1.12
C ALA A 55 -2.03 9.22 0.95
N LEU A 56 -2.91 9.35 -0.05
CA LEU A 56 -3.89 8.32 -0.36
C LEU A 56 -3.22 7.02 -0.81
N LEU A 57 -2.29 7.08 -1.77
CA LEU A 57 -1.52 5.91 -2.21
C LEU A 57 -0.73 5.25 -1.07
N ARG A 58 -0.20 6.05 -0.15
CA ARG A 58 0.51 5.55 1.04
C ARG A 58 -0.45 4.80 1.97
N SER A 59 -1.65 5.34 2.18
CA SER A 59 -2.69 4.70 2.99
C SER A 59 -3.22 3.40 2.37
N GLU A 60 -3.11 3.26 1.05
CA GLU A 60 -3.44 2.04 0.30
C GLU A 60 -2.27 1.03 0.26
N GLY A 61 -1.12 1.39 0.83
CA GLY A 61 0.06 0.53 0.83
C GLY A 61 0.78 0.45 -0.52
N LEU A 62 0.54 1.36 -1.46
CA LEU A 62 1.18 1.32 -2.79
C LEU A 62 2.54 2.03 -2.83
N VAL A 63 2.76 2.97 -1.91
CA VAL A 63 4.01 3.73 -1.80
C VAL A 63 4.47 3.82 -0.36
N ILE A 64 5.78 4.00 -0.19
CA ILE A 64 6.43 4.28 1.09
C ILE A 64 7.13 5.63 1.02
N VAL A 65 7.19 6.32 2.17
CA VAL A 65 7.94 7.58 2.31
C VAL A 65 9.17 7.28 3.15
N GLU A 66 10.35 7.53 2.59
CA GLU A 66 11.63 7.42 3.26
C GLU A 66 12.26 8.82 3.39
N PRO A 67 12.05 9.55 4.48
CA PRO A 67 12.74 10.83 4.67
C PRO A 67 14.25 10.64 4.90
N PRO A 68 15.15 11.41 4.27
CA PRO A 68 14.91 12.47 3.28
C PRO A 68 14.93 11.99 1.81
N ARG A 69 15.07 10.68 1.58
CA ARG A 69 15.27 10.05 0.25
C ARG A 69 14.10 10.24 -0.71
N GLY A 70 12.87 10.38 -0.22
CA GLY A 70 11.69 10.68 -1.03
C GLY A 70 10.55 9.68 -0.87
N THR A 71 9.76 9.51 -1.92
CA THR A 71 8.66 8.54 -1.98
C THR A 71 9.00 7.46 -3.01
N PHE A 72 8.72 6.21 -2.69
CA PHE A 72 9.04 5.05 -3.53
C PHE A 72 7.80 4.17 -3.68
N VAL A 73 7.63 3.56 -4.86
CA VAL A 73 6.69 2.45 -5.04
C VAL A 73 7.10 1.35 -4.08
N ARG A 74 6.14 0.76 -3.36
CA ARG A 74 6.43 -0.35 -2.45
C ARG A 74 7.09 -1.47 -3.24
N ALA A 75 8.23 -1.97 -2.74
CA ALA A 75 8.89 -3.13 -3.30
C ALA A 75 8.13 -4.39 -2.93
N ASP A 76 8.18 -5.41 -3.79
CA ASP A 76 7.69 -6.73 -3.43
C ASP A 76 8.54 -7.28 -2.27
N GLU A 77 7.89 -7.58 -1.15
CA GLU A 77 8.56 -8.30 -0.07
C GLU A 77 8.54 -9.81 -0.36
N PRO A 78 9.61 -10.55 -0.01
CA PRO A 78 9.60 -12.00 -0.11
C PRO A 78 8.39 -12.58 0.61
N THR A 79 7.60 -13.37 -0.11
CA THR A 79 6.37 -13.97 0.44
C THR A 79 6.64 -15.38 0.92
N GLU A 80 6.33 -15.66 2.18
CA GLU A 80 6.29 -17.02 2.73
C GLU A 80 4.95 -17.68 2.40
N THR A 81 4.96 -18.98 2.06
CA THR A 81 3.71 -19.71 1.87
C THR A 81 3.25 -20.33 3.19
N VAL A 82 2.09 -19.90 3.68
CA VAL A 82 1.47 -20.46 4.89
C VAL A 82 0.32 -21.38 4.48
N ALA A 83 0.42 -22.66 4.85
CA ALA A 83 -0.62 -23.64 4.58
C ALA A 83 -1.81 -23.45 5.52
N LEU A 84 -3.03 -23.46 4.96
CA LEU A 84 -4.26 -23.62 5.75
C LEU A 84 -4.67 -25.08 5.74
N LEU A 85 -4.68 -25.69 6.91
CA LEU A 85 -5.10 -27.07 7.09
C LEU A 85 -6.62 -27.15 7.25
N LYS A 86 -7.16 -28.38 7.18
CA LYS A 86 -8.58 -28.61 7.42
C LYS A 86 -8.96 -28.16 8.84
N GLY A 87 -9.86 -27.20 8.94
CA GLY A 87 -10.33 -26.63 10.20
C GLY A 87 -9.68 -25.29 10.54
N ASP A 88 -8.61 -24.89 9.84
CA ASP A 88 -8.05 -23.56 9.96
C ASP A 88 -8.98 -22.53 9.32
N THR A 89 -8.96 -21.30 9.85
CA THR A 89 -9.62 -20.15 9.23
C THR A 89 -8.67 -18.97 9.15
N ALA A 90 -8.84 -18.12 8.13
CA ALA A 90 -8.05 -16.91 7.97
C ALA A 90 -8.96 -15.69 7.83
N THR A 91 -8.57 -14.59 8.47
CA THR A 91 -9.26 -13.31 8.37
C THR A 91 -8.26 -12.18 8.13
N ALA A 92 -8.71 -11.10 7.50
CA ALA A 92 -7.89 -9.91 7.26
C ALA A 92 -8.48 -8.70 7.99
N ARG A 93 -7.62 -7.87 8.58
CA ARG A 93 -8.02 -6.59 9.19
C ARG A 93 -6.84 -5.63 9.24
N MET A 94 -7.10 -4.36 9.57
CA MET A 94 -6.00 -3.45 9.89
C MET A 94 -5.34 -3.84 11.23
N PRO A 95 -4.01 -3.73 11.33
CA PRO A 95 -3.29 -4.02 12.57
C PRO A 95 -3.49 -2.91 13.61
N THR A 96 -3.49 -3.31 14.87
CA THR A 96 -3.40 -2.39 16.01
C THR A 96 -2.03 -1.70 16.04
N PRO A 97 -1.87 -0.58 16.77
CA PRO A 97 -0.55 0.07 16.91
C PRO A 97 0.52 -0.82 17.54
N ALA A 98 0.15 -1.79 18.38
CA ALA A 98 1.08 -2.75 18.95
C ALA A 98 1.57 -3.74 17.88
N GLU A 99 0.65 -4.38 17.17
CA GLU A 99 0.95 -5.33 16.08
C GLU A 99 1.80 -4.70 14.97
N ARG A 100 1.51 -3.44 14.59
CA ARG A 100 2.33 -2.73 13.59
C ARG A 100 3.79 -2.62 13.98
N ARG A 101 4.05 -2.35 15.27
CA ARG A 101 5.42 -2.20 15.78
C ARG A 101 6.11 -3.56 15.92
N GLU A 102 5.38 -4.55 16.44
CA GLU A 102 5.92 -5.89 16.67
C GLU A 102 6.22 -6.63 15.38
N LEU A 103 5.35 -6.52 14.37
CA LEU A 103 5.49 -7.20 13.08
C LEU A 103 6.12 -6.32 12.00
N GLU A 104 6.56 -5.11 12.37
CA GLU A 104 7.14 -4.11 11.45
C GLU A 104 6.26 -3.88 10.20
N ILE A 105 4.95 -3.75 10.41
CA ILE A 105 3.97 -3.60 9.33
C ILE A 105 3.93 -2.15 8.87
N GLY A 106 4.20 -1.92 7.59
CA GLY A 106 4.10 -0.61 6.97
C GLY A 106 2.67 -0.06 6.89
N GLU A 107 2.54 1.23 6.62
CA GLU A 107 1.24 1.88 6.45
C GLU A 107 0.44 1.25 5.29
N GLY A 108 -0.87 1.13 5.49
CA GLY A 108 -1.79 0.55 4.50
C GLY A 108 -1.76 -0.97 4.40
N ILE A 109 -0.87 -1.65 5.12
CA ILE A 109 -0.76 -3.11 5.09
C ILE A 109 -1.67 -3.72 6.16
N PRO A 110 -2.60 -4.62 5.78
CA PRO A 110 -3.41 -5.35 6.73
C PRO A 110 -2.61 -6.48 7.40
N VAL A 111 -3.12 -6.97 8.52
CA VAL A 111 -2.67 -8.22 9.15
C VAL A 111 -3.62 -9.34 8.76
N ILE A 112 -3.05 -10.49 8.40
CA ILE A 112 -3.78 -11.76 8.29
C ILE A 112 -3.69 -12.46 9.64
N VAL A 113 -4.84 -12.87 10.16
CA VAL A 113 -4.95 -13.68 11.38
C VAL A 113 -5.40 -15.06 10.97
N ILE A 114 -4.55 -16.05 11.20
CA ILE A 114 -4.86 -17.47 11.00
C ILE A 114 -5.25 -18.04 12.36
N PHE A 115 -6.46 -18.58 12.46
CA PHE A 115 -6.92 -19.37 13.59
C PHE A 115 -6.74 -20.84 13.25
N ARG A 116 -5.89 -21.52 14.01
CA ARG A 116 -5.61 -22.94 13.84
C ARG A 116 -6.69 -23.79 14.50
N ALA A 117 -6.87 -25.01 13.99
CA ALA A 117 -7.84 -25.97 14.55
C ALA A 117 -7.58 -26.32 16.04
N ASP A 118 -6.35 -26.17 16.52
CA ASP A 118 -5.97 -26.38 17.93
C ASP A 118 -6.31 -25.17 18.84
N GLY A 119 -6.87 -24.10 18.28
CA GLY A 119 -7.23 -22.88 18.99
C GLY A 119 -6.12 -21.83 19.07
N SER A 120 -4.92 -22.13 18.55
CA SER A 120 -3.85 -21.15 18.44
C SER A 120 -4.14 -20.11 17.34
N ARG A 121 -3.50 -18.94 17.44
CA ARG A 121 -3.59 -17.88 16.43
C ARG A 121 -2.21 -17.40 16.02
N GLU A 122 -2.04 -17.14 14.74
CA GLU A 122 -0.82 -16.63 14.14
C GLU A 122 -1.14 -15.37 13.34
N LEU A 123 -0.25 -14.37 13.42
CA LEU A 123 -0.44 -13.06 12.78
C LEU A 123 0.67 -12.83 11.77
N TYR A 124 0.28 -12.33 10.59
CA TYR A 124 1.19 -12.10 9.47
C TYR A 124 0.90 -10.76 8.80
N ALA A 125 1.96 -10.05 8.37
CA ALA A 125 1.80 -8.94 7.44
C ALA A 125 1.26 -9.49 6.10
N ALA A 126 0.18 -8.92 5.59
CA ALA A 126 -0.50 -9.48 4.42
C ALA A 126 0.32 -9.40 3.12
N ASP A 127 1.29 -8.48 3.05
CA ASP A 127 2.22 -8.33 1.94
C ASP A 127 3.40 -9.31 1.99
N ARG A 128 3.57 -10.06 3.09
CA ARG A 128 4.68 -11.02 3.31
C ARG A 128 4.24 -12.48 3.30
N ILE A 129 2.96 -12.76 3.12
CA ILE A 129 2.48 -14.15 3.03
C ILE A 129 1.63 -14.43 1.80
N ARG A 130 1.70 -15.68 1.34
CA ARG A 130 0.74 -16.28 0.42
C ARG A 130 0.06 -17.43 1.15
N VAL A 131 -1.27 -17.47 1.09
CA VAL A 131 -2.02 -18.59 1.64
C VAL A 131 -2.03 -19.74 0.62
N GLY A 132 -1.44 -20.86 1.01
CA GLY A 132 -1.39 -22.10 0.23
C GLY A 132 -2.43 -23.11 0.68
N ARG A 133 -2.79 -24.01 -0.24
CA ARG A 133 -3.65 -25.17 0.03
C ARG A 133 -2.82 -26.45 0.14
#